data_AF-A0A538B9E3-F1
#
_entry.id   AF-A0A538B9E3-F1
#
_cell.length_a   1.000
_cell.length_b   1.000
_cell.length_c   1.000
_cell.angle_alpha   90.00
_cell.angle_beta   90.00
_cell.angle_gamma   90.00
#
_symmetry.space_group_name_H-M   'P 1'
#
loop_
_entity.id
_entity.type
_entity.pdbx_description
1 polymer ?
#
loop_
_entity_poly.entity_id
_entity_poly.type
_entity_poly.pdbx_seq_one_letter_code
_entity_poly.pdbx_strand_id
1 'polypeptide(L)'
;MWRYPSSSAERTAFTHSGPLGTCQTPRPSIGSSVPSASRRRRPSAATLFADTAFSFGRCRSPISSSLTSCDDGGVTTGKQTIHWIALEGAVNTRAVVPGVLLRADNLQALSADDVRRLIDEQGLEVVLDLRTDVEVELEGAGPLTAERRVRIEYRSLYPDSCGNTDLEIEAVKPWWRVDEEGAQDESPVVRAYLSYLRRRPDSIVGSIRTIARANGAVLAHCAAGKDRTGVLVALALDAAGVDRETIVADYLASGERIVEIMARLVSSATYRDELQGHDPHQHAPLPGTMERFFEIVDRRFGGSAAWLLANGLEREDLERLRRRLAPLGVSGRAGGAGYAGKDGVEPDELESQLLDQRRGA
;
A
#
# COMPACT_ATOMS: atom_id res chain seq x y z
N MET A 1 29.39 -31.97 -7.03
CA MET A 1 28.74 -33.29 -7.19
C MET A 1 28.38 -33.82 -5.82
N TRP A 2 27.22 -33.42 -5.29
CA TRP A 2 26.69 -33.93 -4.03
C TRP A 2 25.20 -34.23 -4.26
N ARG A 3 24.86 -35.51 -4.19
CA ARG A 3 23.51 -36.07 -4.40
C ARG A 3 22.76 -36.03 -3.06
N TYR A 4 21.53 -35.52 -3.06
CA TYR A 4 20.53 -35.78 -2.02
C TYR A 4 19.53 -36.82 -2.52
N PRO A 5 18.92 -37.65 -1.63
CA PRO A 5 18.13 -38.80 -2.02
C PRO A 5 16.69 -38.42 -2.36
N SER A 6 16.15 -39.09 -3.37
CA SER A 6 14.74 -39.07 -3.79
C SER A 6 13.86 -39.79 -2.76
N SER A 7 12.91 -39.07 -2.17
CA SER A 7 11.77 -39.64 -1.45
C SER A 7 10.55 -39.63 -2.36
N SER A 8 10.14 -40.82 -2.78
CA SER A 8 8.88 -41.10 -3.45
C SER A 8 7.76 -41.21 -2.41
N ALA A 9 6.83 -40.25 -2.42
CA ALA A 9 5.54 -40.41 -1.76
C ALA A 9 4.44 -40.27 -2.82
N GLU A 10 3.67 -41.34 -2.97
CA GLU A 10 2.58 -41.51 -3.94
C GLU A 10 1.45 -40.51 -3.67
N ARG A 11 0.95 -39.89 -4.75
CA ARG A 11 -0.25 -39.03 -4.72
C ARG A 11 -1.48 -39.92 -4.82
N THR A 12 -2.27 -39.99 -3.76
CA THR A 12 -3.68 -40.40 -3.85
C THR A 12 -4.52 -39.17 -4.17
N ALA A 13 -5.11 -39.16 -5.37
CA ALA A 13 -6.06 -38.16 -5.82
C ALA A 13 -7.43 -38.40 -5.16
N PHE A 14 -7.98 -37.38 -4.50
CA PHE A 14 -9.40 -37.30 -4.20
C PHE A 14 -9.99 -36.08 -4.88
N THR A 15 -10.87 -36.33 -5.83
CA THR A 15 -11.70 -35.35 -6.54
C THR A 15 -12.89 -34.95 -5.66
N HIS A 16 -12.96 -33.68 -5.26
CA HIS A 16 -14.23 -33.08 -4.82
C HIS A 16 -14.44 -31.73 -5.49
N SER A 17 -15.36 -31.75 -6.44
CA SER A 17 -16.02 -30.61 -7.08
C SER A 17 -17.21 -30.17 -6.22
N GLY A 18 -17.20 -28.93 -5.73
CA GLY A 18 -18.31 -28.26 -5.05
C GLY A 18 -18.08 -26.74 -5.02
N PRO A 19 -19.14 -25.91 -5.10
CA PRO A 19 -19.04 -24.51 -5.48
C PRO A 19 -18.46 -23.60 -4.38
N LEU A 20 -17.74 -22.57 -4.81
CA LEU A 20 -17.17 -21.50 -3.98
C LEU A 20 -18.27 -20.78 -3.20
N GLY A 21 -18.41 -21.12 -1.92
CA GLY A 21 -19.26 -20.41 -0.97
C GLY A 21 -18.55 -19.14 -0.49
N THR A 22 -19.25 -18.01 -0.53
CA THR A 22 -18.82 -16.76 0.10
C THR A 22 -18.81 -16.93 1.62
N CYS A 23 -17.64 -16.79 2.26
CA CYS A 23 -17.53 -16.76 3.72
C CYS A 23 -18.15 -15.46 4.26
N GLN A 24 -19.29 -15.57 4.94
CA GLN A 24 -19.85 -14.49 5.75
C GLN A 24 -19.17 -14.51 7.13
N THR A 25 -18.63 -13.37 7.56
CA THR A 25 -18.01 -13.20 8.88
C THR A 25 -19.08 -13.01 9.98
N PRO A 26 -18.89 -13.56 11.19
CA PRO A 26 -19.73 -13.21 12.34
C PRO A 26 -19.25 -11.90 12.99
N ARG A 27 -20.20 -10.99 13.27
CA ARG A 27 -19.99 -9.77 14.09
C ARG A 27 -19.73 -10.13 15.56
N PRO A 28 -18.78 -9.51 16.28
CA PRO A 28 -18.65 -9.71 17.71
C PRO A 28 -19.70 -8.88 18.47
N SER A 29 -20.47 -9.57 19.32
CA SER A 29 -21.40 -8.98 20.29
C SER A 29 -20.67 -8.54 21.56
N ILE A 30 -20.97 -7.32 22.01
CA ILE A 30 -20.49 -6.70 23.26
C ILE A 30 -21.09 -7.44 24.47
N GLY A 31 -20.24 -7.86 25.41
CA GLY A 31 -20.64 -8.45 26.69
C GLY A 31 -19.66 -8.09 27.80
N SER A 32 -20.09 -7.23 28.71
CA SER A 32 -19.35 -6.70 29.85
C SER A 32 -19.37 -7.67 31.04
N SER A 33 -18.24 -7.85 31.74
CA SER A 33 -18.24 -8.13 33.19
C SER A 33 -16.85 -7.95 33.82
N VAL A 34 -16.79 -7.08 34.83
CA VAL A 34 -15.67 -6.86 35.77
C VAL A 34 -15.96 -7.63 37.06
N PRO A 35 -14.93 -8.06 37.82
CA PRO A 35 -15.03 -7.89 39.27
C PRO A 35 -13.78 -7.26 39.92
N SER A 36 -14.06 -6.59 41.04
CA SER A 36 -13.22 -5.66 41.80
C SER A 36 -12.28 -6.28 42.84
N ALA A 37 -11.13 -5.63 43.01
CA ALA A 37 -10.40 -5.25 44.23
C ALA A 37 -10.41 -6.14 45.51
N SER A 38 -9.21 -6.35 46.06
CA SER A 38 -9.00 -6.17 47.51
C SER A 38 -7.58 -5.68 47.86
N ARG A 39 -7.54 -4.78 48.85
CA ARG A 39 -6.38 -4.06 49.39
C ARG A 39 -5.59 -4.93 50.37
N ARG A 40 -4.29 -4.65 50.55
CA ARG A 40 -3.67 -4.58 51.90
C ARG A 40 -2.40 -3.70 51.92
N ARG A 41 -2.26 -3.01 53.06
CA ARG A 41 -1.38 -1.86 53.37
C ARG A 41 0.07 -2.27 53.70
N ARG A 42 0.95 -1.27 53.56
CA ARG A 42 2.35 -1.14 54.05
C ARG A 42 2.51 -1.35 55.56
N PRO A 43 3.77 -1.44 56.04
CA PRO A 43 4.29 -0.33 56.83
C PRO A 43 5.71 0.14 56.43
N SER A 44 6.09 1.27 57.03
CA SER A 44 7.21 2.18 56.77
C SER A 44 8.31 2.13 57.84
N ALA A 45 9.54 2.50 57.47
CA ALA A 45 10.52 3.33 58.22
C ALA A 45 11.77 3.47 57.31
N ALA A 46 12.17 4.67 56.84
CA ALA A 46 12.98 5.70 57.52
C ALA A 46 14.37 5.17 57.94
N THR A 47 15.52 5.82 57.78
CA THR A 47 16.09 7.02 57.11
C THR A 47 17.59 6.88 57.39
N LEU A 48 18.51 7.28 56.51
CA LEU A 48 19.72 8.02 56.89
C LEU A 48 20.48 8.55 55.67
N PHE A 49 20.92 9.80 55.84
CA PHE A 49 21.60 10.71 54.94
C PHE A 49 23.07 10.33 54.72
N ALA A 50 23.64 10.77 53.60
CA ALA A 50 24.90 11.50 53.58
C ALA A 50 24.98 12.37 52.32
N ASP A 51 24.95 13.68 52.54
CA ASP A 51 25.25 14.74 51.60
C ASP A 51 26.74 14.73 51.21
N THR A 52 27.06 15.11 49.98
CA THR A 52 28.15 16.07 49.77
C THR A 52 27.86 16.89 48.51
N ALA A 53 27.67 18.18 48.72
CA ALA A 53 27.46 19.20 47.72
C ALA A 53 28.78 19.62 47.07
N PHE A 54 28.72 20.01 45.80
CA PHE A 54 29.57 21.08 45.27
C PHE A 54 28.71 22.01 44.41
N SER A 55 28.67 23.28 44.82
CA SER A 55 27.91 24.36 44.22
C SER A 55 28.85 25.37 43.54
N PHE A 56 28.26 26.09 42.59
CA PHE A 56 28.52 27.46 42.10
C PHE A 56 28.89 27.50 40.60
N GLY A 57 28.30 28.35 39.76
CA GLY A 57 27.57 29.58 40.04
C GLY A 57 26.52 29.95 38.99
N ARG A 58 25.61 30.82 39.43
CA ARG A 58 24.53 31.49 38.67
C ARG A 58 25.08 32.58 37.75
N CYS A 59 24.40 32.84 36.65
CA CYS A 59 24.09 34.21 36.21
C CYS A 59 22.76 34.28 35.42
N ARG A 60 22.17 35.48 35.42
CA ARG A 60 20.76 35.82 35.17
C ARG A 60 20.35 35.88 33.68
N SER A 61 19.03 35.80 33.47
CA SER A 61 18.15 35.87 32.27
C SER A 61 18.36 37.08 31.32
N PRO A 62 17.49 37.33 30.30
CA PRO A 62 16.84 36.46 29.29
C PRO A 62 17.17 36.93 27.84
N ILE A 63 17.15 36.05 26.84
CA ILE A 63 17.19 36.50 25.42
C ILE A 63 16.16 35.71 24.61
N SER A 64 15.19 36.45 24.08
CA SER A 64 14.35 36.01 22.96
C SER A 64 15.20 35.84 21.71
N SER A 65 15.08 34.71 21.03
CA SER A 65 15.23 34.70 19.57
C SER A 65 14.47 33.53 19.00
N SER A 66 13.60 33.88 18.05
CA SER A 66 12.97 33.06 17.04
C SER A 66 13.81 31.86 16.62
N LEU A 67 13.30 30.66 16.84
CA LEU A 67 13.76 29.48 16.12
C LEU A 67 12.96 29.37 14.83
N THR A 68 13.68 29.72 13.78
CA THR A 68 13.47 29.48 12.36
C THR A 68 12.85 28.11 12.12
N SER A 69 11.86 28.06 11.23
CA SER A 69 11.25 26.84 10.72
C SER A 69 12.33 25.88 10.20
N CYS A 70 12.23 24.62 10.60
CA CYS A 70 12.96 23.55 9.95
C CYS A 70 12.42 23.42 8.53
N ASP A 71 13.21 23.86 7.54
CA ASP A 71 12.96 23.56 6.14
C ASP A 71 13.10 22.05 5.93
N ASP A 72 12.00 21.41 5.53
CA ASP A 72 11.97 20.03 5.05
C ASP A 72 12.82 19.93 3.77
N GLY A 73 13.97 19.28 3.88
CA GLY A 73 14.87 19.04 2.76
C GLY A 73 14.24 18.12 1.71
N GLY A 74 13.61 18.71 0.70
CA GLY A 74 13.14 18.00 -0.48
C GLY A 74 14.31 17.63 -1.40
N VAL A 75 14.48 16.33 -1.65
CA VAL A 75 15.35 15.86 -2.74
C VAL A 75 14.64 16.20 -4.06
N THR A 76 15.29 17.02 -4.89
CA THR A 76 14.76 17.42 -6.19
C THR A 76 15.40 16.55 -7.27
N THR A 77 14.78 15.43 -7.61
CA THR A 77 15.00 14.77 -8.91
C THR A 77 14.08 15.45 -9.92
N GLY A 78 14.65 16.03 -10.97
CA GLY A 78 14.03 17.06 -11.79
C GLY A 78 12.66 16.73 -12.36
N LYS A 79 11.59 17.06 -11.61
CA LYS A 79 10.26 17.54 -12.02
C LYS A 79 9.23 17.48 -10.88
N GLN A 80 9.48 16.74 -9.79
CA GLN A 80 8.51 16.55 -8.72
C GLN A 80 9.16 16.60 -7.33
N THR A 81 8.53 17.32 -6.41
CA THR A 81 8.94 17.38 -5.00
C THR A 81 8.20 16.28 -4.25
N ILE A 82 8.93 15.37 -3.60
CA ILE A 82 8.32 14.36 -2.75
C ILE A 82 7.85 15.03 -1.43
N HIS A 83 6.55 14.97 -1.16
CA HIS A 83 5.93 15.57 0.03
C HIS A 83 5.88 14.56 1.18
N TRP A 84 7.01 14.35 1.84
CA TRP A 84 7.09 13.51 3.03
C TRP A 84 6.22 14.04 4.16
N ILE A 85 5.53 13.14 4.86
CA ILE A 85 4.78 13.44 6.09
C ILE A 85 5.51 12.71 7.20
N ALA A 86 6.31 13.43 7.98
CA ALA A 86 7.11 12.84 9.04
C ALA A 86 6.20 12.31 10.16
N LEU A 87 6.01 11.00 10.31
CA LEU A 87 5.25 10.41 11.42
C LEU A 87 6.20 9.61 12.32
N GLU A 88 5.89 9.54 13.61
CA GLU A 88 6.66 8.70 14.55
C GLU A 88 6.45 7.22 14.22
N GLY A 89 5.19 6.85 13.97
CA GLY A 89 4.76 5.48 13.78
C GLY A 89 4.78 4.97 12.35
N ALA A 90 5.27 5.74 11.37
CA ALA A 90 5.34 5.35 9.96
C ALA A 90 6.39 6.19 9.20
N VAL A 91 7.30 5.53 8.48
CA VAL A 91 8.49 6.19 7.88
C VAL A 91 8.41 6.36 6.37
N ASN A 92 7.48 5.64 5.70
CA ASN A 92 7.28 5.75 4.26
C ASN A 92 6.00 6.54 3.94
N THR A 93 5.65 7.50 4.78
CA THR A 93 4.41 8.30 4.64
C THR A 93 4.65 9.55 3.81
N ARG A 94 3.86 9.72 2.74
CA ARG A 94 3.90 10.93 1.91
C ARG A 94 2.57 11.23 1.24
N ALA A 95 2.38 12.50 0.90
CA ALA A 95 1.32 12.92 0.00
C ALA A 95 1.76 12.70 -1.45
N VAL A 96 1.05 11.81 -2.17
CA VAL A 96 1.19 11.67 -3.62
C VAL A 96 0.48 12.84 -4.29
N VAL A 97 -0.75 13.12 -3.86
CA VAL A 97 -1.51 14.32 -4.18
C VAL A 97 -2.04 14.90 -2.87
N PRO A 98 -1.56 16.08 -2.42
CA PRO A 98 -1.98 16.68 -1.16
C PRO A 98 -3.50 16.77 -1.02
N GLY A 99 -4.02 16.31 0.12
CA GLY A 99 -5.46 16.27 0.42
C GLY A 99 -6.28 15.26 -0.38
N VAL A 100 -5.66 14.45 -1.26
CA VAL A 100 -6.38 13.53 -2.15
C VAL A 100 -5.88 12.10 -2.03
N LEU A 101 -4.58 11.87 -2.22
CA LEU A 101 -3.97 10.54 -2.22
C LEU A 101 -2.69 10.57 -1.39
N LEU A 102 -2.67 9.78 -0.33
CA LEU A 102 -1.53 9.56 0.54
C LEU A 102 -1.08 8.10 0.40
N ARG A 103 0.18 7.85 0.72
CA ARG A 103 0.69 6.48 0.86
C ARG A 103 1.58 6.37 2.09
N ALA A 104 1.63 5.17 2.68
CA ALA A 104 2.42 4.89 3.88
C ALA A 104 2.88 3.43 3.95
N ASP A 105 3.86 3.16 4.83
CA ASP A 105 4.10 1.83 5.40
C ASP A 105 3.08 1.51 6.51
N ASN A 106 3.35 0.47 7.28
CA ASN A 106 2.41 -0.05 8.27
C ASN A 106 2.08 0.98 9.37
N LEU A 107 0.80 1.07 9.75
CA LEU A 107 0.22 2.16 10.55
C LEU A 107 -0.07 1.81 12.03
N GLN A 108 0.36 0.65 12.52
CA GLN A 108 -0.02 0.11 13.84
C GLN A 108 0.74 0.81 14.96
N ALA A 109 1.91 1.37 14.63
CA ALA A 109 2.76 2.09 15.56
C ALA A 109 2.46 3.60 15.61
N LEU A 110 1.42 4.10 14.92
CA LEU A 110 1.08 5.52 14.93
C LEU A 110 0.81 6.02 16.35
N SER A 111 1.38 7.17 16.69
CA SER A 111 1.05 7.88 17.92
C SER A 111 -0.30 8.58 17.80
N ALA A 112 -0.87 9.03 18.92
CA ALA A 112 -2.07 9.87 18.90
C ALA A 112 -1.85 11.17 18.11
N ASP A 113 -0.62 11.68 18.10
CA ASP A 113 -0.24 12.89 17.37
C ASP A 113 -0.19 12.61 15.87
N ASP A 114 0.36 11.47 15.46
CA ASP A 114 0.36 11.05 14.05
C ASP A 114 -1.07 10.90 13.51
N VAL A 115 -1.96 10.28 14.30
CA VAL A 115 -3.38 10.12 13.96
C VAL A 115 -4.04 11.48 13.75
N ARG A 116 -3.83 12.44 14.67
CA ARG A 116 -4.35 13.80 14.54
C ARG A 116 -3.81 14.49 13.30
N ARG A 117 -2.53 14.34 12.99
CA ARG A 117 -1.93 14.95 11.79
C ARG A 117 -2.52 14.39 10.50
N LEU A 118 -2.68 13.07 10.41
CA LEU A 118 -3.32 12.45 9.26
C LEU A 118 -4.77 12.93 9.08
N ILE A 119 -5.54 13.00 10.16
CA ILE A 119 -6.97 13.36 10.08
C ILE A 119 -7.17 14.86 9.88
N ASP A 120 -6.53 15.70 10.70
CA ASP A 120 -6.82 17.13 10.77
C ASP A 120 -5.99 17.95 9.78
N GLU A 121 -4.72 17.58 9.53
CA GLU A 121 -3.85 18.32 8.62
C GLU A 121 -3.92 17.78 7.19
N GLN A 122 -3.95 16.44 7.03
CA GLN A 122 -3.97 15.81 5.72
C GLN A 122 -5.39 15.51 5.21
N GLY A 123 -6.41 15.69 6.05
CA GLY A 123 -7.80 15.47 5.68
C GLY A 123 -8.13 14.00 5.41
N LEU A 124 -7.47 13.07 6.10
CA LEU A 124 -7.67 11.63 5.93
C LEU A 124 -9.14 11.24 6.20
N GLU A 125 -9.77 10.64 5.19
CA GLU A 125 -11.14 10.11 5.24
C GLU A 125 -11.15 8.57 5.18
N VAL A 126 -10.31 7.98 4.31
CA VAL A 126 -10.33 6.53 4.06
C VAL A 126 -8.92 5.96 4.07
N VAL A 127 -8.76 4.81 4.72
CA VAL A 127 -7.55 3.99 4.65
C VAL A 127 -7.84 2.75 3.82
N LEU A 128 -7.04 2.54 2.78
CA LEU A 128 -6.98 1.31 2.01
C LEU A 128 -5.86 0.44 2.56
N ASP A 129 -6.23 -0.61 3.31
CA ASP A 129 -5.29 -1.58 3.87
C ASP A 129 -5.08 -2.73 2.88
N LEU A 130 -3.92 -2.73 2.22
CA LEU A 130 -3.57 -3.70 1.17
C LEU A 130 -2.87 -4.95 1.73
N ARG A 131 -2.79 -5.06 3.05
CA ARG A 131 -2.24 -6.25 3.72
C ARG A 131 -3.12 -7.48 3.46
N THR A 132 -2.52 -8.65 3.57
CA THR A 132 -3.26 -9.92 3.62
C THR A 132 -4.05 -10.01 4.91
N ASP A 133 -5.08 -10.85 4.92
CA ASP A 133 -5.85 -11.18 6.13
C ASP A 133 -4.94 -11.66 7.26
N VAL A 134 -3.90 -12.44 6.93
CA VAL A 134 -2.89 -12.92 7.88
C VAL A 134 -2.04 -11.78 8.45
N GLU A 135 -1.54 -10.88 7.61
CA GLU A 135 -0.79 -9.70 8.08
C GLU A 135 -1.67 -8.77 8.94
N VAL A 136 -2.97 -8.66 8.63
CA VAL A 136 -3.93 -7.89 9.45
C VAL A 136 -4.11 -8.54 10.82
N GLU A 137 -4.22 -9.85 10.89
CA GLU A 137 -4.35 -10.60 12.14
C GLU A 137 -3.07 -10.53 12.99
N LEU A 138 -1.90 -10.82 12.40
CA LEU A 138 -0.64 -10.91 13.12
C LEU A 138 -0.12 -9.55 13.64
N GLU A 139 -0.24 -8.49 12.83
CA GLU A 139 0.15 -7.15 13.25
C GLU A 139 -0.91 -6.47 14.14
N GLY A 140 -2.15 -6.94 14.07
CA GLY A 140 -3.27 -6.40 14.80
C GLY A 140 -3.86 -5.08 14.24
N ALA A 141 -4.85 -4.58 14.97
CA ALA A 141 -5.55 -3.35 14.64
C ALA A 141 -4.71 -2.11 14.99
N GLY A 142 -4.56 -1.19 14.04
CA GLY A 142 -3.89 0.09 14.26
C GLY A 142 -4.80 1.13 14.94
N PRO A 143 -4.25 2.23 15.47
CA PRO A 143 -5.02 3.23 16.21
C PRO A 143 -6.12 3.91 15.37
N LEU A 144 -5.95 4.00 14.05
CA LEU A 144 -6.96 4.54 13.13
C LEU A 144 -8.27 3.74 13.12
N THR A 145 -8.29 2.48 13.57
CA THR A 145 -9.54 1.70 13.68
C THR A 145 -10.46 2.22 14.78
N ALA A 146 -9.94 3.00 15.74
CA ALA A 146 -10.73 3.61 16.79
C ALA A 146 -11.38 4.95 16.35
N GLU A 147 -10.96 5.50 15.22
CA GLU A 147 -11.36 6.82 14.77
C GLU A 147 -12.61 6.79 13.89
N ARG A 148 -13.73 7.33 14.40
CA ARG A 148 -15.02 7.32 13.68
C ARG A 148 -15.02 8.12 12.38
N ARG A 149 -14.10 9.08 12.24
CA ARG A 149 -13.95 9.93 11.05
C ARG A 149 -13.25 9.21 9.90
N VAL A 150 -12.59 8.08 10.18
CA VAL A 150 -11.80 7.34 9.20
C VAL A 150 -12.47 6.00 8.91
N ARG A 151 -12.74 5.74 7.63
CA ARG A 151 -13.20 4.44 7.18
C ARG A 151 -12.01 3.57 6.81
N ILE A 152 -11.96 2.35 7.33
CA ILE A 152 -10.96 1.35 6.94
C ILE A 152 -11.58 0.41 5.91
N GLU A 153 -10.96 0.29 4.74
CA GLU A 153 -11.32 -0.68 3.71
C GLU A 153 -10.18 -1.67 3.51
N TYR A 154 -10.43 -2.94 3.86
CA TYR A 154 -9.49 -4.02 3.59
C TYR A 154 -9.56 -4.38 2.10
N ARG A 155 -8.46 -4.11 1.40
CA ARG A 155 -8.30 -4.26 -0.06
C ARG A 155 -7.03 -5.04 -0.36
N SER A 156 -6.93 -6.25 0.19
CA SER A 156 -5.77 -7.12 -0.08
C SER A 156 -5.60 -7.34 -1.59
N LEU A 157 -4.35 -7.33 -2.05
CA LEU A 157 -4.00 -7.70 -3.43
C LEU A 157 -3.68 -9.20 -3.58
N TYR A 158 -3.81 -9.96 -2.49
CA TYR A 158 -3.76 -11.42 -2.49
C TYR A 158 -5.15 -11.99 -2.20
N PRO A 159 -5.49 -13.19 -2.70
CA PRO A 159 -6.66 -13.93 -2.24
C PRO A 159 -6.60 -14.18 -0.73
N ASP A 160 -7.75 -14.13 -0.08
CA ASP A 160 -7.86 -14.37 1.36
C ASP A 160 -7.43 -15.81 1.68
N SER A 161 -6.63 -15.99 2.73
CA SER A 161 -6.08 -17.29 3.11
C SER A 161 -7.17 -18.29 3.55
N CYS A 162 -8.31 -17.80 4.02
CA CYS A 162 -9.46 -18.60 4.49
C CYS A 162 -9.09 -19.70 5.51
N GLY A 163 -8.05 -19.47 6.33
CA GLY A 163 -7.56 -20.46 7.30
C GLY A 163 -6.77 -21.63 6.68
N ASN A 164 -6.29 -21.47 5.44
CA ASN A 164 -5.41 -22.42 4.79
C ASN A 164 -3.95 -22.08 5.10
N THR A 165 -3.32 -22.90 5.95
CA THR A 165 -1.95 -22.70 6.44
C THR A 165 -0.89 -22.60 5.33
N ASP A 166 -1.10 -23.25 4.17
CA ASP A 166 -0.19 -23.12 3.03
C ASP A 166 -0.27 -21.73 2.39
N LEU A 167 -1.48 -21.16 2.32
CA LEU A 167 -1.70 -19.78 1.86
C LEU A 167 -1.25 -18.76 2.91
N GLU A 168 -1.29 -19.10 4.20
CA GLU A 168 -0.85 -18.20 5.28
C GLU A 168 0.66 -17.95 5.23
N ILE A 169 1.45 -19.00 4.95
CA ILE A 169 2.91 -18.88 4.78
C ILE A 169 3.24 -18.12 3.49
N GLU A 170 2.49 -18.32 2.40
CA GLU A 170 2.66 -17.58 1.15
C GLU A 170 2.19 -16.11 1.23
N ALA A 171 1.17 -15.83 2.05
CA ALA A 171 0.61 -14.49 2.27
C ALA A 171 1.59 -13.55 3.00
N VAL A 172 2.46 -14.10 3.84
CA VAL A 172 3.60 -13.37 4.45
C VAL A 172 4.85 -13.40 3.56
N LYS A 173 4.90 -14.26 2.53
CA LYS A 173 6.06 -14.52 1.64
C LYS A 173 5.76 -14.26 0.15
N PRO A 174 5.40 -13.04 -0.26
CA PRO A 174 4.61 -12.86 -1.46
C PRO A 174 5.44 -12.84 -2.76
N TRP A 175 6.76 -12.67 -2.67
CA TRP A 175 7.64 -12.39 -3.82
C TRP A 175 8.36 -13.60 -4.40
N TRP A 176 8.44 -14.72 -3.66
CA TRP A 176 9.40 -15.79 -3.98
C TRP A 176 8.84 -16.86 -4.93
N ARG A 177 7.51 -16.98 -5.07
CA ARG A 177 6.87 -18.09 -5.81
C ARG A 177 5.57 -17.72 -6.54
N VAL A 178 5.54 -16.55 -7.17
CA VAL A 178 4.42 -16.21 -8.04
C VAL A 178 4.66 -16.75 -9.44
N ASP A 179 3.98 -17.84 -9.76
CA ASP A 179 3.80 -18.27 -11.15
C ASP A 179 2.78 -17.33 -11.82
N GLU A 180 3.26 -16.63 -12.85
CA GLU A 180 2.45 -15.71 -13.64
C GLU A 180 2.53 -16.07 -15.11
N GLU A 181 1.38 -16.43 -15.67
CA GLU A 181 1.28 -16.93 -17.03
C GLU A 181 1.68 -15.85 -18.06
N GLY A 182 2.51 -16.25 -19.01
CA GLY A 182 3.09 -15.38 -20.04
C GLY A 182 4.16 -14.40 -19.54
N ALA A 183 4.53 -14.45 -18.26
CA ALA A 183 5.57 -13.61 -17.65
C ALA A 183 6.72 -14.45 -17.05
N GLN A 184 6.91 -15.69 -17.52
CA GLN A 184 7.87 -16.63 -16.94
C GLN A 184 9.31 -16.10 -16.97
N ASP A 185 9.64 -15.34 -18.02
CA ASP A 185 10.97 -14.74 -18.25
C ASP A 185 11.18 -13.41 -17.48
N GLU A 186 10.16 -12.90 -16.80
CA GLU A 186 10.24 -11.65 -16.04
C GLU A 186 10.83 -11.87 -14.64
N SER A 187 11.35 -10.79 -14.04
CA SER A 187 11.84 -10.83 -12.67
C SER A 187 10.73 -11.23 -11.68
N PRO A 188 11.06 -11.89 -10.55
CA PRO A 188 10.05 -12.28 -9.56
C PRO A 188 9.16 -11.12 -9.08
N VAL A 189 9.73 -9.91 -8.97
CA VAL A 189 9.00 -8.71 -8.56
C VAL A 189 7.98 -8.28 -9.62
N VAL A 190 8.36 -8.27 -10.89
CA VAL A 190 7.43 -7.95 -11.99
C VAL A 190 6.31 -9.00 -12.08
N ARG A 191 6.63 -10.29 -11.92
CA ARG A 191 5.61 -11.35 -11.87
C ARG A 191 4.62 -11.14 -10.73
N ALA A 192 5.11 -10.80 -9.54
CA ALA A 192 4.25 -10.48 -8.41
C ALA A 192 3.33 -9.28 -8.71
N TYR A 193 3.84 -8.22 -9.34
CA TYR A 193 3.02 -7.05 -9.69
C TYR A 193 1.89 -7.41 -10.66
N LEU A 194 2.20 -8.17 -11.70
CA LEU A 194 1.21 -8.64 -12.67
C LEU A 194 0.17 -9.57 -12.03
N SER A 195 0.59 -10.38 -11.07
CA SER A 195 -0.34 -11.26 -10.36
C SER A 195 -1.38 -10.51 -9.54
N TYR A 196 -1.11 -9.29 -9.07
CA TYR A 196 -2.13 -8.46 -8.41
C TYR A 196 -3.31 -8.17 -9.33
N LEU A 197 -3.01 -7.82 -10.59
CA LEU A 197 -4.03 -7.53 -11.60
C LEU A 197 -4.84 -8.80 -11.91
N ARG A 198 -4.17 -9.94 -12.06
CA ARG A 198 -4.86 -11.20 -12.38
C ARG A 198 -5.68 -11.75 -11.20
N ARG A 199 -5.12 -11.73 -9.99
CA ARG A 199 -5.69 -12.43 -8.83
C ARG A 199 -6.74 -11.60 -8.09
N ARG A 200 -6.58 -10.28 -8.00
CA ARG A 200 -7.48 -9.38 -7.25
C ARG A 200 -7.89 -8.13 -8.04
N PRO A 201 -8.48 -8.29 -9.25
CA PRO A 201 -8.99 -7.14 -10.01
C PRO A 201 -10.09 -6.39 -9.24
N ASP A 202 -10.91 -7.10 -8.46
CA ASP A 202 -11.93 -6.56 -7.56
C ASP A 202 -11.35 -5.55 -6.57
N SER A 203 -10.20 -5.87 -6.00
CA SER A 203 -9.55 -5.10 -4.95
C SER A 203 -8.92 -3.82 -5.51
N ILE A 204 -8.27 -3.92 -6.67
CA ILE A 204 -7.70 -2.76 -7.37
C ILE A 204 -8.82 -1.83 -7.84
N VAL A 205 -9.84 -2.35 -8.53
CA VAL A 205 -10.97 -1.52 -9.02
C VAL A 205 -11.73 -0.88 -7.86
N GLY A 206 -11.97 -1.63 -6.77
CA GLY A 206 -12.58 -1.11 -5.55
C GLY A 206 -11.77 0.03 -4.93
N SER A 207 -10.45 -0.14 -4.82
CA SER A 207 -9.53 0.87 -4.32
C SER A 207 -9.52 2.15 -5.17
N ILE A 208 -9.41 2.00 -6.50
CA ILE A 208 -9.43 3.14 -7.44
C ILE A 208 -10.77 3.88 -7.37
N ARG A 209 -11.88 3.15 -7.28
CA ARG A 209 -13.22 3.76 -7.09
C ARG A 209 -13.30 4.54 -5.78
N THR A 210 -12.75 4.00 -4.69
CA THR A 210 -12.70 4.72 -3.41
C THR A 210 -11.88 6.00 -3.53
N ILE A 211 -10.71 5.98 -4.18
CA ILE A 211 -9.90 7.18 -4.46
C ILE A 211 -10.69 8.20 -5.29
N ALA A 212 -11.45 7.75 -6.28
CA ALA A 212 -12.24 8.62 -7.16
C ALA A 212 -13.45 9.26 -6.46
N ARG A 213 -14.06 8.56 -5.49
CA ARG A 213 -15.34 8.94 -4.86
C ARG A 213 -15.23 9.55 -3.46
N ALA A 214 -14.09 9.41 -2.77
CA ALA A 214 -13.88 10.05 -1.46
C ALA A 214 -14.04 11.58 -1.57
N ASN A 215 -14.31 12.26 -0.45
CA ASN A 215 -14.33 13.71 -0.37
C ASN A 215 -12.97 14.25 0.11
N GLY A 216 -12.39 13.65 1.14
CA GLY A 216 -11.07 13.92 1.68
C GLY A 216 -9.98 13.02 1.10
N ALA A 217 -8.87 12.93 1.82
CA ALA A 217 -7.72 12.14 1.40
C ALA A 217 -7.94 10.64 1.62
N VAL A 218 -7.45 9.84 0.68
CA VAL A 218 -7.37 8.39 0.78
C VAL A 218 -5.92 7.98 1.00
N LEU A 219 -5.63 7.22 2.04
CA LEU A 219 -4.30 6.69 2.33
C LEU A 219 -4.25 5.21 1.97
N ALA A 220 -3.36 4.84 1.04
CA ALA A 220 -3.07 3.44 0.75
C ALA A 220 -1.81 2.97 1.47
N HIS A 221 -1.88 1.82 2.15
CA HIS A 221 -0.70 1.24 2.80
C HIS A 221 -0.65 -0.28 2.67
N CYS A 222 0.53 -0.82 2.96
CA CYS A 222 0.75 -2.26 3.16
C CYS A 222 1.77 -2.42 4.30
N ALA A 223 2.55 -3.50 4.32
CA ALA A 223 3.64 -3.65 5.28
C ALA A 223 4.73 -2.56 5.10
N ALA A 224 5.37 -2.53 3.94
CA ALA A 224 6.48 -1.62 3.64
C ALA A 224 6.04 -0.30 3.01
N GLY A 225 4.81 -0.21 2.51
CA GLY A 225 4.34 0.93 1.70
C GLY A 225 5.02 1.07 0.34
N LYS A 226 5.76 0.05 -0.11
CA LYS A 226 6.60 0.08 -1.32
C LYS A 226 5.89 -0.55 -2.51
N ASP A 227 5.64 -1.85 -2.46
CA ASP A 227 5.32 -2.61 -3.66
C ASP A 227 3.81 -2.69 -3.96
N ARG A 228 2.99 -3.32 -3.09
CA ARG A 228 1.52 -3.36 -3.26
C ARG A 228 0.91 -1.96 -3.36
N THR A 229 1.33 -1.08 -2.45
CA THR A 229 0.98 0.34 -2.46
C THR A 229 1.49 1.03 -3.72
N GLY A 230 2.72 0.73 -4.14
CA GLY A 230 3.32 1.31 -5.35
C GLY A 230 2.55 0.94 -6.61
N VAL A 231 2.16 -0.32 -6.79
CA VAL A 231 1.36 -0.76 -7.94
C VAL A 231 0.00 -0.07 -7.97
N LEU A 232 -0.72 -0.03 -6.83
CA LEU A 232 -2.03 0.64 -6.77
C LEU A 232 -1.91 2.14 -7.11
N VAL A 233 -0.95 2.84 -6.50
CA VAL A 233 -0.71 4.27 -6.75
C VAL A 233 -0.29 4.50 -8.20
N ALA A 234 0.60 3.68 -8.75
CA ALA A 234 1.07 3.79 -10.12
C ALA A 234 -0.08 3.61 -11.13
N LEU A 235 -0.95 2.62 -10.94
CA LEU A 235 -2.15 2.42 -11.77
C LEU A 235 -3.12 3.61 -11.67
N ALA A 236 -3.32 4.17 -10.48
CA ALA A 236 -4.19 5.32 -10.26
C ALA A 236 -3.69 6.56 -11.04
N LEU A 237 -2.39 6.84 -10.93
CA LEU A 237 -1.74 7.98 -11.57
C LEU A 237 -1.70 7.81 -13.11
N ASP A 238 -1.35 6.62 -13.62
CA ASP A 238 -1.30 6.34 -15.05
C ASP A 238 -2.71 6.43 -15.67
N ALA A 239 -3.73 5.88 -15.01
CA ALA A 239 -5.13 6.02 -15.45
C ALA A 239 -5.64 7.47 -15.42
N ALA A 240 -5.11 8.28 -14.50
CA ALA A 240 -5.36 9.72 -14.43
C ALA A 240 -4.59 10.53 -15.48
N GLY A 241 -3.66 9.91 -16.22
CA GLY A 241 -2.87 10.57 -17.27
C GLY A 241 -1.64 11.31 -16.76
N VAL A 242 -1.15 10.98 -15.56
CA VAL A 242 0.11 11.51 -15.03
C VAL A 242 1.28 10.91 -15.80
N ASP A 243 2.31 11.73 -16.05
CA ASP A 243 3.50 11.31 -16.79
C ASP A 243 4.27 10.17 -16.08
N ARG A 244 4.76 9.19 -16.85
CA ARG A 244 5.43 8.01 -16.28
C ARG A 244 6.73 8.32 -15.56
N GLU A 245 7.48 9.35 -15.95
CA GLU A 245 8.68 9.77 -15.22
C GLU A 245 8.30 10.18 -13.79
N THR A 246 7.16 10.87 -13.63
CA THR A 246 6.61 11.26 -12.31
C THR A 246 6.17 10.04 -11.51
N ILE A 247 5.50 9.07 -12.14
CA ILE A 247 5.05 7.86 -11.46
C ILE A 247 6.23 7.00 -10.99
N VAL A 248 7.23 6.82 -11.84
CA VAL A 248 8.45 6.08 -11.50
C VAL A 248 9.21 6.81 -10.40
N ALA A 249 9.33 8.14 -10.44
CA ALA A 249 9.96 8.92 -9.37
C ALA A 249 9.24 8.74 -8.01
N ASP A 250 7.90 8.80 -7.96
CA ASP A 250 7.16 8.51 -6.72
C ASP A 250 7.40 7.08 -6.24
N TYR A 251 7.41 6.09 -7.13
CA TYR A 251 7.70 4.70 -6.78
C TYR A 251 9.11 4.55 -6.18
N LEU A 252 10.11 5.20 -6.76
CA LEU A 252 11.50 5.16 -6.32
C LEU A 252 11.75 5.88 -5.00
N ALA A 253 10.92 6.86 -4.62
CA ALA A 253 11.07 7.61 -3.37
C ALA A 253 11.08 6.71 -2.13
N SER A 254 10.44 5.53 -2.18
CA SER A 254 10.53 4.55 -1.09
C SER A 254 11.95 3.99 -0.88
N GLY A 255 12.83 4.07 -1.87
CA GLY A 255 14.24 3.74 -1.75
C GLY A 255 15.03 4.69 -0.86
N GLU A 256 14.61 5.96 -0.76
CA GLU A 256 15.22 6.96 0.13
C GLU A 256 15.05 6.59 1.61
N ARG A 257 14.00 5.81 1.93
CA ARG A 257 13.64 5.39 3.29
C ARG A 257 13.85 3.90 3.55
N ILE A 258 14.58 3.22 2.66
CA ILE A 258 14.62 1.74 2.68
C ILE A 258 15.21 1.19 3.98
N VAL A 259 16.21 1.88 4.55
CA VAL A 259 16.84 1.47 5.81
C VAL A 259 15.85 1.57 6.96
N GLU A 260 15.11 2.69 7.09
CA GLU A 260 14.10 2.83 8.15
C GLU A 260 12.93 1.87 7.97
N ILE A 261 12.47 1.65 6.73
CA ILE A 261 11.40 0.70 6.41
C ILE A 261 11.80 -0.71 6.87
N MET A 262 12.99 -1.16 6.48
CA MET A 262 13.46 -2.51 6.82
C MET A 262 13.70 -2.67 8.32
N ALA A 263 14.21 -1.64 9.00
CA ALA A 263 14.36 -1.66 10.45
C ALA A 263 13.02 -1.84 11.18
N ARG A 264 11.94 -1.23 10.68
CA ARG A 264 10.58 -1.40 11.23
C ARG A 264 9.99 -2.77 10.94
N LEU A 265 10.19 -3.31 9.74
CA LEU A 265 9.72 -4.66 9.43
C LEU A 265 10.44 -5.71 10.30
N VAL A 266 11.76 -5.59 10.46
CA VAL A 266 12.56 -6.50 11.31
C VAL A 266 12.19 -6.38 12.80
N SER A 267 11.67 -5.24 13.25
CA SER A 267 11.22 -5.09 14.64
C SER A 267 9.87 -5.76 14.91
N SER A 268 9.02 -5.95 13.89
CA SER A 268 7.79 -6.73 13.99
C SER A 268 8.09 -8.23 14.02
N ALA A 269 7.43 -8.97 14.93
CA ALA A 269 7.52 -10.42 14.98
C ALA A 269 7.02 -11.10 13.69
N THR A 270 6.08 -10.47 12.98
CA THR A 270 5.49 -10.98 11.73
C THR A 270 6.50 -11.11 10.60
N TYR A 271 7.43 -10.16 10.47
CA TYR A 271 8.38 -10.12 9.35
C TYR A 271 9.84 -10.40 9.75
N ARG A 272 10.16 -10.41 11.05
CA ARG A 272 11.52 -10.56 11.57
C ARG A 272 12.23 -11.80 11.04
N ASP A 273 11.61 -12.97 11.16
CA ASP A 273 12.28 -14.24 10.86
C ASP A 273 12.71 -14.33 9.38
N GLU A 274 11.98 -13.68 8.48
CA GLU A 274 12.27 -13.65 7.05
C GLU A 274 13.30 -12.57 6.67
N LEU A 275 13.30 -11.44 7.38
CA LEU A 275 14.08 -10.25 6.96
C LEU A 275 15.35 -10.04 7.78
N GLN A 276 15.48 -10.71 8.92
CA GLN A 276 16.65 -10.56 9.79
C GLN A 276 17.93 -11.00 9.08
N GLY A 277 18.91 -10.10 9.01
CA GLY A 277 20.21 -10.36 8.39
C GLY A 277 20.25 -10.09 6.88
N HIS A 278 19.14 -9.69 6.25
CA HIS A 278 19.17 -9.17 4.88
C HIS A 278 19.80 -7.78 4.84
N ASP A 279 20.49 -7.47 3.74
CA ASP A 279 20.92 -6.11 3.44
C ASP A 279 19.70 -5.26 3.01
N PRO A 280 19.35 -4.19 3.74
CA PRO A 280 18.22 -3.33 3.39
C PRO A 280 18.27 -2.80 1.96
N HIS A 281 19.45 -2.52 1.41
CA HIS A 281 19.58 -1.93 0.08
C HIS A 281 19.15 -2.88 -1.04
N GLN A 282 19.17 -4.21 -0.81
CA GLN A 282 18.66 -5.19 -1.76
C GLN A 282 17.14 -5.15 -1.91
N HIS A 283 16.44 -4.50 -0.97
CA HIS A 283 14.98 -4.32 -0.99
C HIS A 283 14.54 -2.99 -1.62
N ALA A 284 15.49 -2.14 -2.03
CA ALA A 284 15.19 -0.86 -2.66
C ALA A 284 14.41 -1.05 -3.98
N PRO A 285 13.45 -0.17 -4.28
CA PRO A 285 12.75 -0.19 -5.57
C PRO A 285 13.74 0.14 -6.70
N LEU A 286 13.56 -0.52 -7.86
CA LEU A 286 14.38 -0.30 -9.05
C LEU A 286 13.52 0.31 -10.17
N PRO A 287 14.03 1.31 -10.94
CA PRO A 287 13.25 1.98 -11.98
C PRO A 287 12.72 0.98 -13.02
N GLY A 288 13.62 0.12 -13.49
CA GLY A 288 13.32 -0.90 -14.51
C GLY A 288 12.21 -1.86 -14.11
N THR A 289 11.93 -2.06 -12.81
CA THR A 289 10.80 -2.88 -12.36
C THR A 289 9.46 -2.24 -12.72
N MET A 290 9.28 -0.95 -12.41
CA MET A 290 8.01 -0.27 -12.66
C MET A 290 7.85 0.07 -14.15
N GLU A 291 8.94 0.43 -14.82
CA GLU A 291 8.96 0.63 -16.28
C GLU A 291 8.54 -0.65 -17.00
N ARG A 292 9.17 -1.79 -16.65
CA ARG A 292 8.83 -3.08 -17.24
C ARG A 292 7.39 -3.51 -16.95
N PHE A 293 6.90 -3.25 -15.75
CA PHE A 293 5.50 -3.48 -15.40
C PHE A 293 4.56 -2.71 -16.36
N PHE A 294 4.80 -1.41 -16.58
CA PHE A 294 3.99 -0.62 -17.49
C PHE A 294 4.07 -1.06 -18.94
N GLU A 295 5.26 -1.43 -19.44
CA GLU A 295 5.42 -1.99 -20.79
C GLU A 295 4.53 -3.23 -21.01
N ILE A 296 4.42 -4.09 -19.99
CA ILE A 296 3.59 -5.29 -20.07
C ILE A 296 2.10 -4.92 -19.97
N VAL A 297 1.74 -3.98 -19.09
CA VAL A 297 0.35 -3.49 -18.95
C VAL A 297 -0.15 -2.87 -20.25
N ASP A 298 0.67 -2.06 -20.92
CA ASP A 298 0.34 -1.49 -22.22
C ASP A 298 0.13 -2.56 -23.27
N ARG A 299 1.11 -3.47 -23.40
CA ARG A 299 1.10 -4.50 -24.43
C ARG A 299 -0.06 -5.47 -24.26
N ARG A 300 -0.40 -5.86 -23.02
CA ARG A 300 -1.44 -6.87 -22.74
C ARG A 300 -2.84 -6.28 -22.64
N PHE A 301 -2.97 -5.05 -22.15
CA PHE A 301 -4.26 -4.52 -21.74
C PHE A 301 -4.62 -3.16 -22.36
N GLY A 302 -3.70 -2.56 -23.14
CA GLY A 302 -3.91 -1.22 -23.71
C GLY A 302 -3.74 -0.09 -22.68
N GLY A 303 -3.01 -0.35 -21.59
CA GLY A 303 -2.72 0.62 -20.53
C GLY A 303 -3.62 0.50 -19.30
N SER A 304 -3.30 1.24 -18.23
CA SER A 304 -3.97 1.08 -16.93
C SER A 304 -5.45 1.45 -16.98
N ALA A 305 -5.81 2.52 -17.70
CA ALA A 305 -7.20 2.95 -17.85
C ALA A 305 -8.05 1.89 -18.59
N ALA A 306 -7.52 1.30 -19.66
CA ALA A 306 -8.21 0.27 -20.41
C ALA A 306 -8.39 -1.00 -19.56
N TRP A 307 -7.35 -1.41 -18.83
CA TRP A 307 -7.44 -2.52 -17.89
C TRP A 307 -8.49 -2.29 -16.80
N LEU A 308 -8.52 -1.10 -16.18
CA LEU A 308 -9.49 -0.77 -15.13
C LEU A 308 -10.94 -0.81 -15.64
N LEU A 309 -11.20 -0.23 -16.82
CA LEU A 309 -12.53 -0.25 -17.44
C LEU A 309 -12.97 -1.68 -17.77
N ALA A 310 -12.06 -2.50 -18.32
CA ALA A 310 -12.34 -3.89 -18.64
C ALA A 310 -12.66 -4.75 -17.40
N ASN A 311 -12.15 -4.35 -16.21
CA ASN A 311 -12.40 -5.02 -14.94
C ASN A 311 -13.54 -4.38 -14.11
N GLY A 312 -14.33 -3.49 -14.72
CA GLY A 312 -15.57 -2.98 -14.11
C GLY A 312 -15.43 -1.65 -13.36
N LEU A 313 -14.35 -0.88 -13.60
CA LEU A 313 -14.36 0.55 -13.23
C LEU A 313 -15.33 1.29 -14.15
N GLU A 314 -16.18 2.15 -13.58
CA GLU A 314 -17.11 2.95 -14.38
C GLU A 314 -16.37 4.11 -15.06
N ARG A 315 -16.83 4.53 -16.25
CA ARG A 315 -16.24 5.69 -16.93
C ARG A 315 -16.33 6.96 -16.11
N GLU A 316 -17.43 7.13 -15.35
CA GLU A 316 -17.60 8.23 -14.42
C GLU A 316 -16.52 8.22 -13.30
N ASP A 317 -16.21 7.04 -12.76
CA ASP A 317 -15.16 6.90 -11.75
C ASP A 317 -13.79 7.30 -12.32
N LEU A 318 -13.48 6.88 -13.55
CA LEU A 318 -12.23 7.24 -14.23
C LEU A 318 -12.13 8.76 -14.46
N GLU A 319 -13.21 9.42 -14.87
CA GLU A 319 -13.24 10.86 -15.06
C GLU A 319 -13.10 11.62 -13.73
N ARG A 320 -13.73 11.12 -12.66
CA ARG A 320 -13.57 11.66 -11.30
C ARG A 320 -12.13 11.50 -10.81
N LEU A 321 -11.53 10.34 -11.03
CA LEU A 321 -10.13 10.06 -10.71
C LEU A 321 -9.19 11.06 -11.40
N ARG A 322 -9.36 11.26 -12.72
CA ARG A 322 -8.59 12.24 -13.50
C ARG A 322 -8.69 13.64 -12.91
N ARG A 323 -9.89 14.11 -12.56
CA ARG A 323 -10.08 15.43 -11.94
C ARG A 323 -9.41 15.53 -10.55
N ARG A 324 -9.50 14.47 -9.74
CA ARG A 324 -8.91 14.45 -8.39
C ARG A 324 -7.37 14.42 -8.43
N LEU A 325 -6.77 13.72 -9.39
CA LEU A 325 -5.31 13.55 -9.48
C LEU A 325 -4.61 14.51 -10.48
N ALA A 326 -5.37 15.34 -11.20
CA ALA A 326 -4.85 16.38 -12.10
C ALA A 326 -3.85 17.40 -11.51
N PRO A 327 -3.78 17.69 -10.19
CA PRO A 327 -2.81 18.66 -9.66
C PRO A 327 -1.34 18.31 -9.93
N LEU A 328 -1.01 17.08 -10.34
CA LEU A 328 0.37 16.64 -10.63
C LEU A 328 0.91 16.98 -12.02
N GLY A 329 0.15 17.70 -12.86
CA GLY A 329 0.72 18.27 -14.09
C GLY A 329 -0.21 18.28 -15.28
N VAL A 330 -1.08 19.29 -15.35
CA VAL A 330 -1.48 19.86 -16.64
C VAL A 330 -0.71 21.17 -16.81
N SER A 331 0.57 21.09 -17.17
CA SER A 331 1.19 22.22 -17.86
C SER A 331 0.58 22.24 -19.27
N GLY A 332 -0.06 23.36 -19.60
CA GLY A 332 -0.93 23.45 -20.76
C GLY A 332 -0.24 23.09 -22.08
N ARG A 333 -0.83 22.13 -22.80
CA ARG A 333 -0.91 22.19 -24.26
C ARG A 333 -2.31 22.65 -24.64
N ALA A 334 -2.54 23.96 -24.54
CA ALA A 334 -3.45 24.64 -25.43
C ALA A 334 -2.67 24.92 -26.73
N GLY A 335 -3.01 24.19 -27.78
CA GLY A 335 -2.36 24.32 -29.09
C GLY A 335 -2.79 23.17 -29.98
N GLY A 336 -3.90 23.36 -30.68
CA GLY A 336 -4.50 22.33 -31.53
C GLY A 336 -3.59 21.90 -32.68
N ALA A 337 -3.65 20.60 -32.96
CA ALA A 337 -3.48 20.04 -34.30
C ALA A 337 -4.37 18.80 -34.34
N GLY A 338 -5.31 18.80 -35.30
CA GLY A 338 -6.48 17.94 -35.30
C GLY A 338 -6.19 16.45 -35.45
N TYR A 339 -6.99 15.65 -34.76
CA TYR A 339 -7.36 14.33 -35.25
C TYR A 339 -8.28 14.52 -36.46
N ALA A 340 -7.67 14.66 -37.64
CA ALA A 340 -8.37 14.43 -38.90
C ALA A 340 -8.42 12.92 -39.10
N GLY A 341 -9.62 12.37 -39.03
CA GLY A 341 -9.87 10.96 -39.32
C GLY A 341 -9.43 10.59 -40.73
N LYS A 342 -8.93 9.37 -40.86
CA LYS A 342 -9.15 8.59 -42.07
C LYS A 342 -9.63 7.21 -41.67
N ASP A 343 -10.64 6.81 -42.43
CA ASP A 343 -11.19 5.47 -42.58
C ASP A 343 -12.17 5.06 -41.48
N GLY A 344 -13.42 5.46 -41.72
CA GLY A 344 -14.59 5.00 -41.00
C GLY A 344 -14.80 3.50 -41.23
N VAL A 345 -15.01 2.80 -40.13
CA VAL A 345 -15.72 1.52 -40.10
C VAL A 345 -16.95 1.78 -39.24
N GLU A 346 -18.12 1.60 -39.86
CA GLU A 346 -19.44 1.82 -39.26
C GLU A 346 -19.66 0.88 -38.04
N PRO A 347 -20.48 1.28 -37.05
CA PRO A 347 -20.60 0.56 -35.78
C PRO A 347 -21.27 -0.83 -35.82
N ASP A 348 -21.71 -1.32 -36.98
CA ASP A 348 -22.48 -2.57 -37.11
C ASP A 348 -21.63 -3.85 -37.34
N GLU A 349 -20.30 -3.74 -37.50
CA GLU A 349 -19.44 -4.91 -37.76
C GLU A 349 -18.82 -5.56 -36.51
N LEU A 350 -18.82 -4.89 -35.34
CA LEU A 350 -18.27 -5.47 -34.11
C LEU A 350 -19.17 -6.53 -33.47
N GLU A 351 -20.49 -6.46 -33.70
CA GLU A 351 -21.44 -7.41 -33.11
C GLU A 351 -21.45 -8.75 -33.88
N SER A 352 -21.15 -8.74 -35.18
CA SER A 352 -21.04 -9.96 -35.99
C SER A 352 -19.77 -10.76 -35.71
N GLN A 353 -18.65 -10.12 -35.37
CA GLN A 353 -17.39 -10.82 -35.07
C GLN A 353 -17.37 -11.49 -33.69
N LEU A 354 -18.16 -10.99 -32.73
CA LEU A 354 -18.32 -11.60 -31.41
C LEU A 354 -19.31 -12.79 -31.40
N LEU A 355 -20.23 -12.85 -32.37
CA LEU A 355 -21.19 -13.95 -32.51
C LEU A 355 -20.62 -15.18 -33.23
N ASP A 356 -19.62 -15.00 -34.11
CA ASP A 356 -19.03 -16.11 -34.87
C ASP A 356 -18.03 -16.94 -34.03
N GLN A 357 -17.39 -16.34 -33.02
CA GLN A 357 -16.52 -17.07 -32.07
C GLN A 357 -17.29 -17.97 -31.09
N ARG A 358 -18.62 -17.80 -30.96
CA ARG A 358 -19.46 -18.63 -30.07
C ARG A 358 -20.16 -19.80 -30.77
N ARG A 359 -19.97 -19.98 -32.08
CA ARG A 359 -20.55 -21.10 -32.85
C ARG A 359 -19.53 -22.14 -33.31
N GLY A 360 -18.25 -21.97 -32.93
CA GLY A 360 -17.15 -22.85 -33.34
C GLY A 360 -16.39 -23.55 -32.20
N ALA A 361 -16.97 -23.68 -31.01
CA ALA A 361 -16.40 -24.42 -29.87
C ALA A 361 -17.34 -25.50 -29.38
#